data_AF-A0A5J6GNB5-F1
#
_entry.id   AF-A0A5J6GNB5-F1
#
_cell.length_a   1.000
_cell.length_b   1.000
_cell.length_c   1.000
_cell.angle_alpha   90.00
_cell.angle_beta   90.00
_cell.angle_gamma   90.00
#
_symmetry.space_group_name_H-M   'P 1'
#
loop_
_entity.id
_entity.type
_entity.pdbx_description
1 polymer ?
#
loop_
_entity_poly.entity_id
_entity_poly.type
_entity_poly.pdbx_seq_one_letter_code
_entity_poly.pdbx_strand_id
1 'polypeptide(L)'
;MAYLFILCCFVLLAVVTLLAARVGHRGKVCDRSVGYEVPDEVKRDPALRAKANSLVAHWCTGAAILSLAPLIPVGNVLFADGDRSIGTWGLLAFAAYGLVVVVVAGYPFEKIKHLAS
;
A
#
# COMPACT_ATOMS: atom_id res chain seq x y z
N MET A 1 8.47 19.95 11.74
CA MET A 1 7.61 18.89 12.32
C MET A 1 6.69 18.22 11.31
N ALA A 2 5.85 18.95 10.55
CA ALA A 2 4.91 18.34 9.60
C ALA A 2 5.57 17.46 8.52
N TYR A 3 6.71 17.86 7.96
CA TYR A 3 7.44 17.07 6.96
C TYR A 3 7.94 15.72 7.50
N LEU A 4 8.42 15.68 8.75
CA LEU A 4 8.81 14.42 9.39
C LEU A 4 7.60 13.49 9.57
N PHE A 5 6.46 14.04 9.99
CA PHE A 5 5.23 13.27 10.11
C PHE A 5 4.79 12.69 8.76
N ILE A 6 4.75 13.51 7.70
CA ILE A 6 4.41 13.08 6.34
C ILE A 6 5.39 12.00 5.85
N LEU A 7 6.70 12.20 6.08
CA LEU A 7 7.73 11.22 5.73
C LEU A 7 7.48 9.89 6.43
N CYS A 8 7.25 9.90 7.75
CA CYS A 8 6.97 8.70 8.52
C CYS A 8 5.70 7.99 8.01
N CYS A 9 4.63 8.73 7.68
CA CYS A 9 3.41 8.15 7.11
C CYS A 9 3.67 7.44 5.78
N PHE A 10 4.39 8.09 4.85
CA PHE A 10 4.67 7.50 3.54
C PHE A 10 5.68 6.35 3.60
N VAL A 11 6.66 6.41 4.50
CA VAL A 11 7.56 5.28 4.78
C VAL A 11 6.77 4.11 5.36
N LEU A 12 5.86 4.35 6.31
CA LEU A 12 5.03 3.31 6.88
C LEU A 12 4.12 2.67 5.81
N LEU A 13 3.48 3.48 4.96
CA LEU A 13 2.70 3.00 3.83
C LEU A 13 3.53 2.14 2.88
N ALA A 14 4.73 2.60 2.51
CA ALA A 14 5.64 1.85 1.65
C ALA A 14 6.01 0.49 2.27
N VAL A 15 6.36 0.46 3.56
CA VAL A 15 6.73 -0.77 4.26
C VAL A 15 5.54 -1.74 4.35
N VAL A 16 4.36 -1.28 4.77
CA VAL A 16 3.18 -2.14 4.94
C VAL A 16 2.73 -2.72 3.60
N THR A 17 2.66 -1.89 2.55
CA THR A 17 2.30 -2.34 1.20
C THR A 17 3.36 -3.28 0.61
N LEU A 18 4.65 -3.04 0.85
CA LEU A 18 5.72 -3.95 0.44
C LEU A 18 5.64 -5.30 1.16
N LEU A 19 5.30 -5.32 2.45
CA LEU A 19 5.06 -6.56 3.19
C LEU A 19 3.87 -7.34 2.61
N ALA A 20 2.76 -6.66 2.30
CA ALA A 20 1.61 -7.27 1.64
C ALA A 20 1.98 -7.83 0.25
N ALA A 21 2.72 -7.07 -0.55
CA ALA A 21 3.23 -7.52 -1.85
C ALA A 21 4.11 -8.78 -1.71
N ARG A 22 5.01 -8.79 -0.71
CA ARG A 22 5.87 -9.94 -0.40
C ARG A 22 5.04 -11.18 -0.03
N VAL A 23 3.94 -11.02 0.69
CA VAL A 23 3.00 -12.12 0.99
C VAL A 23 2.34 -12.64 -0.30
N GLY A 24 1.91 -11.75 -1.19
CA GLY A 24 1.42 -12.08 -2.54
C GLY A 24 2.44 -12.88 -3.35
N HIS A 25 3.67 -12.38 -3.47
CA HIS A 25 4.75 -13.07 -4.19
C HIS A 25 5.11 -14.43 -3.60
N ARG A 26 4.94 -14.61 -2.28
CA ARG A 26 5.16 -15.90 -1.60
C ARG A 26 3.98 -16.87 -1.74
N GLY A 27 2.88 -16.47 -2.37
CA GLY A 27 1.71 -17.34 -2.51
C GLY A 27 0.91 -17.53 -1.22
N LYS A 28 1.11 -16.66 -0.21
CA LYS A 28 0.60 -16.85 1.17
C LYS A 28 -0.63 -16.01 1.52
N VAL A 29 -1.25 -15.32 0.56
CA VAL A 29 -2.43 -14.46 0.83
C VAL A 29 -3.59 -15.23 1.45
N CYS A 30 -3.75 -16.50 1.06
CA CYS A 30 -4.81 -17.38 1.55
C CYS A 30 -4.44 -18.15 2.84
N ASP A 31 -3.24 -17.94 3.38
CA ASP A 31 -2.78 -18.63 4.59
C ASP A 31 -3.44 -18.02 5.82
N ARG A 32 -4.04 -18.85 6.67
CA ARG A 32 -4.73 -18.41 7.90
C ARG A 32 -3.77 -17.67 8.85
N SER A 33 -2.48 -18.02 8.85
CA SER A 33 -1.47 -17.38 9.68
C SER A 33 -1.18 -15.92 9.31
N VAL A 34 -1.53 -15.51 8.07
CA VAL A 34 -1.37 -14.15 7.58
C VAL A 34 -2.55 -13.25 8.01
N GLY A 35 -3.72 -13.84 8.27
CA GLY A 35 -4.87 -13.13 8.84
C GLY A 35 -5.72 -12.33 7.85
N TYR A 36 -5.52 -12.47 6.53
CA TYR A 36 -6.41 -11.83 5.55
C TYR A 36 -7.76 -12.56 5.46
N GLU A 37 -8.84 -11.78 5.40
CA GLU A 37 -10.18 -12.30 5.13
C GLU A 37 -10.33 -12.61 3.63
N VAL A 38 -10.20 -13.88 3.29
CA VAL A 38 -10.38 -14.42 1.93
C VAL A 38 -11.51 -15.44 1.96
N PRO A 39 -12.46 -15.43 0.99
CA PRO A 39 -13.53 -16.43 0.92
C PRO A 39 -12.99 -17.86 0.86
N ASP A 40 -13.68 -18.82 1.47
CA ASP A 40 -13.21 -20.20 1.57
C ASP A 40 -13.21 -20.91 0.21
N GLU A 41 -14.08 -20.50 -0.70
CA GLU A 41 -14.13 -20.95 -2.10
C GLU A 41 -12.81 -20.61 -2.80
N VAL A 42 -12.33 -19.36 -2.63
CA VAL A 42 -11.04 -18.91 -3.17
C VAL A 42 -9.89 -19.65 -2.52
N LYS A 43 -9.97 -20.03 -1.24
CA LYS A 43 -8.91 -20.81 -0.56
C LYS A 43 -8.85 -22.27 -1.01
N ARG A 44 -9.95 -22.84 -1.51
CA ARG A 44 -10.02 -24.24 -1.95
C ARG A 44 -9.55 -24.43 -3.39
N ASP A 45 -9.84 -23.48 -4.27
CA ASP A 45 -9.45 -23.56 -5.67
C ASP A 45 -8.01 -23.05 -5.91
N PRO A 46 -7.05 -23.91 -6.33
CA PRO A 46 -5.67 -23.50 -6.57
C PRO A 46 -5.52 -22.40 -7.64
N ALA A 47 -6.40 -22.34 -8.65
CA ALA A 47 -6.38 -21.31 -9.67
C ALA A 47 -6.83 -19.94 -9.11
N LEU A 48 -7.89 -19.93 -8.31
CA LEU A 48 -8.36 -18.70 -7.64
C LEU A 48 -7.36 -18.20 -6.61
N ARG A 49 -6.70 -19.10 -5.86
CA ARG A 49 -5.58 -18.74 -4.97
C ARG A 49 -4.45 -18.08 -5.73
N ALA A 50 -4.02 -18.65 -6.87
CA ALA A 50 -2.94 -18.07 -7.67
C ALA A 50 -3.31 -16.66 -8.15
N LYS A 51 -4.56 -16.48 -8.58
CA LYS A 51 -5.09 -15.17 -8.99
C LYS A 51 -5.13 -14.17 -7.84
N ALA A 52 -5.59 -14.57 -6.65
CA ALA A 52 -5.60 -13.73 -5.45
C ALA A 52 -4.17 -13.28 -5.05
N ASN A 53 -3.22 -14.21 -5.07
CA ASN A 53 -1.82 -13.90 -4.78
C ASN A 53 -1.21 -12.92 -5.80
N SER A 54 -1.48 -13.12 -7.09
CA SER A 54 -1.02 -12.24 -8.17
C SER A 54 -1.60 -10.83 -8.05
N LEU A 55 -2.90 -10.72 -7.72
CA LEU A 55 -3.55 -9.43 -7.48
C LEU A 55 -2.88 -8.67 -6.34
N VAL A 56 -2.73 -9.28 -5.17
CA VAL A 56 -2.08 -8.62 -4.03
C VAL A 56 -0.63 -8.27 -4.36
N ALA A 57 0.12 -9.17 -4.99
CA ALA A 57 1.51 -8.92 -5.38
C ALA A 57 1.62 -7.68 -6.29
N HIS A 58 0.83 -7.62 -7.36
CA HIS A 58 0.89 -6.54 -8.35
C HIS A 58 0.45 -5.19 -7.76
N TRP A 59 -0.74 -5.16 -7.14
CA TRP A 59 -1.33 -3.91 -6.65
C TRP A 59 -0.60 -3.35 -5.44
N CYS A 60 -0.18 -4.20 -4.50
CA CYS A 60 0.59 -3.73 -3.35
C CYS A 60 2.04 -3.35 -3.72
N THR A 61 2.63 -3.93 -4.76
CA THR A 61 3.93 -3.44 -5.30
C THR A 61 3.77 -2.05 -5.90
N GLY A 62 2.71 -1.84 -6.70
CA GLY A 62 2.39 -0.52 -7.23
C GLY A 62 2.18 0.52 -6.13
N ALA A 63 1.42 0.18 -5.09
CA ALA A 63 1.21 1.05 -3.93
C ALA A 63 2.50 1.35 -3.16
N ALA A 64 3.40 0.38 -3.02
CA ALA A 64 4.71 0.60 -2.41
C ALA A 64 5.56 1.61 -3.19
N ILE A 65 5.59 1.48 -4.52
CA ILE A 65 6.30 2.41 -5.41
C ILE A 65 5.69 3.81 -5.32
N LEU A 66 4.36 3.94 -5.39
CA LEU A 66 3.66 5.22 -5.25
C LEU A 66 3.97 5.88 -3.91
N SER A 67 4.07 5.11 -2.82
CA SER A 67 4.42 5.62 -1.50
C SER A 67 5.80 6.28 -1.44
N LEU A 68 6.71 5.96 -2.36
CA LEU A 68 8.06 6.54 -2.42
C LEU A 68 8.08 7.93 -3.09
N ALA A 69 7.15 8.22 -4.01
CA ALA A 69 7.17 9.46 -4.78
C ALA A 69 7.10 10.73 -3.89
N PRO A 70 6.26 10.79 -2.84
CA PRO A 70 6.24 11.90 -1.89
C PRO A 70 7.54 12.06 -1.07
N LEU A 71 8.36 11.02 -0.95
CA LEU A 71 9.58 11.06 -0.13
C LEU A 71 10.68 11.93 -0.77
N ILE A 72 10.68 12.08 -2.09
CA ILE A 72 11.67 12.89 -2.80
C ILE A 72 11.57 14.38 -2.42
N PRO A 73 10.42 15.07 -2.62
CA PRO A 73 10.30 16.47 -2.25
C PRO A 73 10.37 16.68 -0.73
N VAL A 74 9.80 15.76 0.07
CA VAL A 74 9.84 15.85 1.53
C VAL A 74 11.27 15.69 2.06
N GLY A 75 12.02 14.72 1.55
CA GLY A 75 13.42 14.50 1.90
C GLY A 75 14.28 15.70 1.52
N ASN A 76 14.11 16.24 0.32
CA ASN A 76 14.86 17.42 -0.12
C ASN A 76 14.65 18.63 0.82
N VAL A 77 13.40 18.90 1.23
CA VAL A 77 13.12 19.98 2.20
C VAL A 77 13.74 19.72 3.57
N LEU A 78 13.75 18.46 4.04
CA LEU A 78 14.34 18.10 5.33
C LEU A 78 15.88 18.21 5.33
N PHE A 79 16.54 17.96 4.20
CA PHE A 79 18.00 18.10 4.07
C PHE A 79 18.45 19.55 3.79
N ALA A 80 17.57 20.41 3.26
CA ALA A 80 17.84 21.82 2.97
C ALA A 80 17.47 22.76 4.14
N ASP A 81 17.86 22.39 5.36
CA ASP A 81 17.65 23.14 6.63
C ASP A 81 16.20 23.31 7.11
N GLY A 82 15.21 22.67 6.49
CA GLY A 82 13.87 22.46 7.08
C GLY A 82 13.02 23.71 7.33
N ASP A 83 13.48 24.90 6.92
CA ASP A 83 12.85 26.19 7.24
C ASP A 83 11.62 26.51 6.36
N ARG A 84 11.33 25.68 5.36
CA ARG A 84 10.09 25.81 4.57
C ARG A 84 8.92 25.27 5.37
N SER A 85 7.96 26.13 5.68
CA SER A 85 6.65 25.71 6.18
C SER A 85 5.80 25.12 5.05
N ILE A 86 5.14 24.00 5.31
CA ILE A 86 4.13 23.45 4.39
C ILE A 86 2.82 24.24 4.59
N GLY A 87 2.27 24.79 3.51
CA GLY A 87 0.95 25.42 3.54
C GLY A 87 -0.18 24.40 3.61
N THR A 88 -1.38 24.82 4.00
CA THR A 88 -2.59 23.97 4.11
C THR A 88 -2.89 23.20 2.82
N TRP A 89 -2.71 23.84 1.67
CA TRP A 89 -2.90 23.19 0.36
C TRP A 89 -1.90 22.06 0.11
N GLY A 90 -0.66 22.22 0.59
CA GLY A 90 0.36 21.16 0.53
C GLY A 90 -0.04 19.96 1.39
N LEU A 91 -0.50 20.20 2.63
CA LEU A 91 -1.03 19.13 3.50
C LEU A 91 -2.17 18.38 2.83
N LEU A 92 -3.12 19.11 2.26
CA LEU A 92 -4.29 18.52 1.62
C LEU A 92 -3.90 17.67 0.40
N ALA A 93 -2.92 18.12 -0.38
CA ALA A 93 -2.38 17.35 -1.50
C ALA A 93 -1.71 16.05 -1.03
N PHE A 94 -0.88 16.08 0.01
CA PHE A 94 -0.26 14.87 0.56
C PHE A 94 -1.30 13.91 1.15
N ALA A 95 -2.32 14.43 1.85
CA ALA A 95 -3.41 13.61 2.38
C ALA A 95 -4.22 12.94 1.28
N ALA A 96 -4.60 13.68 0.24
CA ALA A 96 -5.31 13.14 -0.92
C ALA A 96 -4.47 12.09 -1.65
N TYR A 97 -3.17 12.32 -1.81
CA TYR A 97 -2.25 11.36 -2.41
C TYR A 97 -2.15 10.08 -1.56
N GLY A 98 -2.00 10.20 -0.24
CA GLY A 98 -1.98 9.07 0.68
C GLY A 98 -3.27 8.24 0.60
N LEU A 99 -4.43 8.90 0.48
CA LEU A 99 -5.71 8.22 0.27
C LEU A 99 -5.73 7.40 -1.03
N VAL A 100 -5.22 7.95 -2.13
CA VAL A 100 -5.11 7.22 -3.40
C VAL A 100 -4.25 5.97 -3.24
N VAL A 101 -3.10 6.07 -2.58
CA VAL A 101 -2.23 4.91 -2.30
C VAL A 101 -2.97 3.83 -1.52
N VAL A 102 -3.72 4.20 -0.48
CA VAL A 102 -4.51 3.27 0.33
C VAL A 102 -5.59 2.58 -0.51
N VAL A 103 -6.30 3.32 -1.38
CA VAL A 103 -7.30 2.75 -2.29
C VAL A 103 -6.67 1.73 -3.25
N VAL A 104 -5.51 2.06 -3.84
CA VAL A 104 -4.77 1.16 -4.74
C VAL A 104 -4.33 -0.10 -4.01
N ALA A 105 -3.84 0.01 -2.77
CA ALA A 105 -3.44 -1.13 -1.94
C ALA A 105 -4.64 -1.99 -1.48
N GLY A 106 -5.80 -1.38 -1.26
CA GLY A 106 -7.03 -2.04 -0.81
C GLY A 106 -7.82 -2.74 -1.94
N TYR A 107 -7.74 -2.20 -3.16
CA TYR A 107 -8.41 -2.75 -4.35
C TYR A 107 -8.30 -4.28 -4.54
N PRO A 108 -7.12 -4.93 -4.43
CA PRO A 108 -7.01 -6.37 -4.60
C PRO A 108 -7.85 -7.15 -3.58
N PHE A 109 -7.96 -6.68 -2.34
CA PHE A 109 -8.73 -7.37 -1.29
C PHE A 109 -10.23 -7.31 -1.56
N GLU A 110 -10.76 -6.17 -1.99
CA GLU A 110 -12.15 -6.08 -2.43
C GLU A 110 -12.40 -6.97 -3.65
N LYS A 111 -11.48 -6.96 -4.62
CA LYS A 111 -11.61 -7.81 -5.81
C LYS A 111 -11.61 -9.30 -5.48
N ILE A 112 -10.84 -9.73 -4.48
CA ILE A 112 -10.78 -11.13 -4.04
C ILE A 112 -12.12 -11.61 -3.48
N LYS A 113 -12.87 -10.76 -2.78
CA LYS A 113 -14.21 -11.11 -2.27
C LYS A 113 -15.18 -11.48 -3.38
N HIS A 114 -14.98 -10.91 -4.58
CA HIS A 114 -15.81 -11.14 -5.76
C HIS A 114 -15.22 -12.18 -6.74
N LEU A 115 -14.14 -12.89 -6.38
CA LEU A 115 -13.56 -13.92 -7.27
C LEU A 115 -14.34 -15.23 -7.29
N ALA A 116 -15.15 -15.49 -6.26
CA ALA A 116 -15.92 -16.73 -6.11
C ALA A 116 -17.42 -16.58 -6.40
N SER A 117 -17.88 -15.36 -6.72
CA SER A 117 -19.25 -15.09 -7.22
C SER A 117 -19.29 -15.15 -8.73
#